data_AF-A0A957FBI2-F1
#
_entry.id   AF-A0A957FBI2-F1
#
_cell.length_a   1.000
_cell.length_b   1.000
_cell.length_c   1.000
_cell.angle_alpha   90.00
_cell.angle_beta   90.00
_cell.angle_gamma   90.00
#
_symmetry.space_group_name_H-M   'P 1'
#
loop_
_entity.id
_entity.type
_entity.pdbx_description
1 polymer ?
#
loop_
_entity_poly.entity_id
_entity_poly.type
_entity_poly.pdbx_seq_one_letter_code
_entity_poly.pdbx_strand_id
1 'polypeptide(L)'
;DPDDNRRGPFDLGPGFFFHNWRQSPFHRESLMCASCHDVSNPAFDRQLDGTYVLNATNTPHPTQQKEDAFPVERTFSEWNNSQYAVRDFETNGRFGGNETAVSSCQDCHMPKTSGVAAGFGNPQFRDDLPQHFFNGGNTWVLKAVRSLYSDGETNLSAQSVDDSIARAKNMLRNAATLESWQDGSELMVRVTNETGHKLPTGYPEGRRMWLNVRFYGAGDVLVAEHGHYDDATADLTTGDTVVFEAQLGLDDYMAAQTGLQAGESFHFVLNNTYLKDNRIPPRGYTFDAYAAVGAAPTSNSQPDPTLYADGQYWDTTVYTLPAGVTAGSVRLLYQTTSKEYVEFLRDNNPYPDYNNGQILYDLWEEFGKNEPEIMAQAGFGYQVYLPIVQRP
;
A
#
# COMPACT_ATOMS: atom_id res chain seq x y z
N ASP A 1 8.13 19.48 25.36
CA ASP A 1 7.42 19.83 26.61
C ASP A 1 8.42 20.56 27.49
N PRO A 2 8.21 21.84 27.82
CA PRO A 2 9.19 22.62 28.59
C PRO A 2 9.39 22.12 30.03
N ASP A 3 8.47 21.29 30.54
CA ASP A 3 8.47 20.77 31.90
C ASP A 3 8.92 19.29 31.98
N ASP A 4 9.52 18.76 30.91
CA ASP A 4 9.96 17.34 30.77
C ASP A 4 8.87 16.29 31.11
N ASN A 5 7.59 16.61 30.87
CA ASN A 5 6.54 15.61 31.01
C ASN A 5 6.62 14.58 29.87
N ARG A 6 6.74 13.30 30.22
CA ARG A 6 6.63 12.21 29.24
C ARG A 6 5.17 12.08 28.80
N ARG A 7 4.93 12.08 27.48
CA ARG A 7 3.59 12.04 26.90
C ARG A 7 3.32 10.68 26.27
N GLY A 8 2.11 10.17 26.45
CA GLY A 8 1.71 8.86 25.89
C GLY A 8 0.19 8.69 25.85
N PRO A 9 -0.30 7.59 25.26
CA PRO A 9 -1.73 7.38 25.03
C PRO A 9 -2.53 7.10 26.31
N PHE A 10 -1.86 6.64 27.38
CA PHE A 10 -2.50 6.16 28.59
C PHE A 10 -2.48 7.17 29.73
N ASP A 11 -3.58 7.19 30.48
CA ASP A 11 -3.62 7.70 31.84
C ASP A 11 -2.89 6.70 32.76
N LEU A 12 -1.81 7.14 33.40
CA LEU A 12 -1.01 6.30 34.32
C LEU A 12 -1.50 6.41 35.78
N GLY A 13 -2.48 7.27 36.03
CA GLY A 13 -3.08 7.51 37.33
C GLY A 13 -2.18 8.23 38.33
N PRO A 14 -2.72 8.58 39.51
CA PRO A 14 -1.97 9.26 40.56
C PRO A 14 -0.91 8.38 41.24
N GLY A 15 -0.95 7.06 41.02
CA GLY A 15 -0.02 6.09 41.60
C GLY A 15 1.28 5.91 40.83
N PHE A 16 1.43 6.52 39.64
CA PHE A 16 2.66 6.45 38.86
C PHE A 16 3.65 7.53 39.30
N PHE A 17 4.79 7.12 39.86
CA PHE A 17 5.76 8.02 40.52
C PHE A 17 7.18 7.99 39.90
N PHE A 18 7.39 7.26 38.80
CA PHE A 18 8.73 7.10 38.21
C PHE A 18 9.22 8.35 37.47
N HIS A 19 8.30 9.12 36.88
CA HIS A 19 8.57 10.42 36.27
C HIS A 19 7.25 11.20 36.11
N ASN A 20 7.36 12.50 35.83
CA ASN A 20 6.19 13.30 35.44
C ASN A 20 5.64 12.80 34.10
N TRP A 21 4.32 12.76 33.98
CA TRP A 21 3.66 12.26 32.79
C TRP A 21 2.40 13.08 32.48
N ARG A 22 2.00 13.09 31.21
CA ARG A 22 0.71 13.64 30.76
C ARG A 22 0.12 12.75 29.69
N GLN A 23 -1.17 12.41 29.81
CA GLN A 23 -1.88 11.74 28.72
C GLN A 23 -1.91 12.66 27.50
N SER A 24 -1.73 12.08 26.32
CA SER A 24 -1.72 12.80 25.05
C SER A 24 -2.66 12.09 24.06
N PRO A 25 -3.84 12.68 23.79
CA PRO A 25 -4.80 12.16 22.80
C PRO A 25 -4.19 11.97 21.41
N PHE A 26 -3.23 12.82 21.03
CA PHE A 26 -2.51 12.75 19.75
C PHE A 26 -1.95 11.35 19.43
N HIS A 27 -1.47 10.59 20.42
CA HIS A 27 -0.94 9.23 20.19
C HIS A 27 -2.02 8.21 19.76
N ARG A 28 -3.30 8.55 19.94
CA ARG A 28 -4.47 7.74 19.59
C ARG A 28 -5.15 8.25 18.31
N GLU A 29 -4.63 9.30 17.70
CA GLU A 29 -5.20 9.94 16.51
C GLU A 29 -4.36 9.61 15.27
N SER A 30 -5.03 9.45 14.13
CA SER A 30 -4.37 9.28 12.82
C SER A 30 -3.42 10.42 12.47
N LEU A 31 -3.60 11.60 13.07
CA LEU A 31 -2.74 12.76 12.88
C LEU A 31 -1.28 12.50 13.29
N MET A 32 -1.04 11.56 14.21
CA MET A 32 0.32 11.09 14.52
C MET A 32 1.00 10.47 13.31
N CYS A 33 0.25 9.74 12.48
CA CYS A 33 0.76 9.12 11.26
C CYS A 33 0.89 10.14 10.11
N ALA A 34 0.05 11.18 10.09
CA ALA A 34 0.02 12.23 9.06
C ALA A 34 1.33 13.01 8.92
N SER A 35 2.18 13.03 9.95
CA SER A 35 3.48 13.71 9.88
C SER A 35 4.40 13.09 8.82
N CYS A 36 4.25 11.79 8.56
CA CYS A 36 5.10 11.03 7.63
C CYS A 36 4.32 10.36 6.49
N HIS A 37 3.02 10.11 6.66
CA HIS A 37 2.17 9.44 5.66
C HIS A 37 1.31 10.39 4.82
N ASP A 38 1.78 11.63 4.66
CA ASP A 38 1.17 12.65 3.81
C ASP A 38 2.31 13.52 3.26
N VAL A 39 2.86 13.13 2.12
CA VAL A 39 4.18 13.59 1.66
C VAL A 39 4.01 14.46 0.43
N SER A 40 4.48 15.70 0.53
CA SER A 40 4.61 16.61 -0.60
C SER A 40 6.08 16.88 -0.88
N ASN A 41 6.42 17.10 -2.15
CA ASN A 41 7.75 17.54 -2.54
C ASN A 41 7.83 19.07 -2.51
N PRO A 42 8.51 19.67 -1.52
CA PRO A 42 8.56 21.13 -1.36
C PRO A 42 9.45 21.83 -2.40
N ALA A 43 10.13 21.07 -3.27
CA ALA A 43 10.88 21.66 -4.38
C ALA A 43 9.95 22.26 -5.44
N PHE A 44 8.67 21.90 -5.44
CA PHE A 44 7.69 22.34 -6.42
C PHE A 44 6.63 23.24 -5.80
N ASP A 45 6.22 24.27 -6.54
CA ASP A 45 5.10 25.15 -6.23
C ASP A 45 3.94 24.93 -7.20
N ARG A 46 2.73 24.83 -6.66
CA ARG A 46 1.51 24.60 -7.42
C ARG A 46 1.05 25.88 -8.10
N GLN A 47 0.87 25.80 -9.41
CA GLN A 47 0.42 26.91 -10.24
C GLN A 47 -1.11 26.96 -10.28
N LEU A 48 -1.66 28.11 -10.71
CA LEU A 48 -3.12 28.32 -10.80
C LEU A 48 -3.82 27.35 -11.76
N ASP A 49 -3.10 26.86 -12.76
CA ASP A 49 -3.60 25.85 -13.72
C ASP A 49 -3.45 24.40 -13.21
N GLY A 50 -2.93 24.22 -11.99
CA GLY A 50 -2.72 22.92 -11.36
C GLY A 50 -1.40 22.23 -11.71
N THR A 51 -0.56 22.84 -12.56
CA THR A 51 0.80 22.35 -12.84
C THR A 51 1.76 22.65 -11.68
N TYR A 52 2.94 22.04 -11.69
CA TYR A 52 3.94 22.18 -10.64
C TYR A 52 5.29 22.58 -11.23
N VAL A 53 5.85 23.69 -10.76
CA VAL A 53 7.13 24.24 -11.25
C VAL A 53 8.15 24.32 -10.12
N LEU A 54 9.44 24.32 -10.45
CA LEU A 54 10.51 24.37 -9.45
C LEU A 54 10.55 25.71 -8.73
N ASN A 55 10.69 25.63 -7.41
CA ASN A 55 11.11 26.74 -6.56
C ASN A 55 12.59 27.06 -6.76
N ALA A 56 13.00 28.23 -6.27
CA ALA A 56 14.42 28.59 -6.25
C ALA A 56 15.24 27.57 -5.43
N THR A 57 16.34 27.08 -6.00
CA THR A 57 17.21 26.08 -5.35
C THR A 57 17.72 26.57 -4.01
N ASN A 58 17.81 25.66 -3.03
CA ASN A 58 18.25 25.96 -1.66
C ASN A 58 17.40 27.00 -0.92
N THR A 59 16.11 27.11 -1.26
CA THR A 59 15.15 27.93 -0.52
C THR A 59 13.98 27.10 -0.01
N PRO A 60 13.38 27.44 1.15
CA PRO A 60 12.14 26.81 1.60
C PRO A 60 11.00 27.07 0.62
N HIS A 61 10.01 26.17 0.57
CA HIS A 61 8.75 26.41 -0.14
C HIS A 61 8.14 27.75 0.32
N PRO A 62 7.66 28.62 -0.58
CA PRO A 62 7.19 29.97 -0.23
C PRO A 62 6.13 30.00 0.88
N THR A 63 5.22 29.02 0.89
CA THR A 63 4.13 28.92 1.87
C THR A 63 4.40 27.93 3.00
N GLN A 64 5.35 27.00 2.81
CA GLN A 64 5.56 25.83 3.67
C GLN A 64 4.31 24.96 3.92
N GLN A 65 3.27 25.12 3.10
CA GLN A 65 2.05 24.32 3.15
C GLN A 65 2.14 23.13 2.20
N LYS A 66 1.59 21.98 2.60
CA LYS A 66 1.68 20.74 1.82
C LYS A 66 0.81 20.78 0.56
N GLU A 67 -0.27 21.54 0.60
CA GLU A 67 -1.31 21.66 -0.44
C GLU A 67 -0.82 22.49 -1.63
N ASP A 68 0.18 23.33 -1.41
CA ASP A 68 0.81 24.17 -2.42
C ASP A 68 2.04 23.48 -3.06
N ALA A 69 2.44 22.31 -2.54
CA ALA A 69 3.58 21.54 -3.01
C ALA A 69 3.13 20.27 -3.76
N PHE A 70 4.01 19.69 -4.58
CA PHE A 70 3.65 18.51 -5.40
C PHE A 70 3.24 17.31 -4.53
N PRO A 71 2.02 16.76 -4.68
CA PRO A 71 1.57 15.57 -3.95
C PRO A 71 2.37 14.35 -4.37
N VAL A 72 3.19 13.78 -3.49
CA VAL A 72 3.91 12.55 -3.80
C VAL A 72 3.20 11.33 -3.22
N GLU A 73 2.76 11.47 -1.97
CA GLU A 73 1.94 10.48 -1.27
C GLU A 73 0.83 11.19 -0.51
N ARG A 74 -0.37 10.60 -0.52
CA ARG A 74 -1.56 11.16 0.13
C ARG A 74 -2.27 10.17 1.04
N THR A 75 -1.56 9.17 1.57
CA THR A 75 -2.16 8.08 2.37
C THR A 75 -3.06 8.60 3.51
N PHE A 76 -2.58 9.57 4.29
CA PHE A 76 -3.40 10.18 5.34
C PHE A 76 -4.55 11.00 4.77
N SER A 77 -4.31 11.83 3.74
CA SER A 77 -5.36 12.63 3.11
C SER A 77 -6.48 11.76 2.50
N GLU A 78 -6.12 10.64 1.88
CA GLU A 78 -7.05 9.61 1.40
C GLU A 78 -7.86 9.04 2.58
N TRP A 79 -7.18 8.65 3.67
CA TRP A 79 -7.86 8.17 4.88
C TRP A 79 -8.83 9.18 5.48
N ASN A 80 -8.38 10.42 5.62
CA ASN A 80 -9.13 11.52 6.22
C ASN A 80 -10.39 11.89 5.39
N ASN A 81 -10.39 11.59 4.09
CA ASN A 81 -11.52 11.78 3.19
C ASN A 81 -12.30 10.47 2.91
N SER A 82 -12.16 9.47 3.79
CA SER A 82 -12.91 8.21 3.72
C SER A 82 -13.96 8.12 4.82
N GLN A 83 -14.86 7.15 4.70
CA GLN A 83 -15.83 6.82 5.74
C GLN A 83 -15.17 6.34 7.05
N TYR A 84 -13.93 5.85 7.00
CA TYR A 84 -13.19 5.32 8.16
C TYR A 84 -12.73 6.44 9.11
N ALA A 85 -12.62 7.68 8.63
CA ALA A 85 -12.20 8.83 9.46
C ALA A 85 -13.36 9.52 10.19
N VAL A 86 -14.62 9.23 9.80
CA VAL A 86 -15.80 9.96 10.30
C VAL A 86 -16.34 9.37 11.60
N ARG A 87 -16.20 8.05 11.79
CA ARG A 87 -16.73 7.31 12.94
C ARG A 87 -16.04 5.96 13.07
N ASP A 88 -16.24 5.29 14.19
CA ASP A 88 -15.96 3.86 14.35
C ASP A 88 -16.63 3.09 13.21
N PHE A 89 -15.80 2.49 12.36
CA PHE A 89 -16.22 1.73 11.19
C PHE A 89 -16.10 0.25 11.50
N GLU A 90 -17.23 -0.45 11.54
CA GLU A 90 -17.26 -1.89 11.83
C GLU A 90 -16.60 -2.70 10.72
N THR A 91 -15.56 -3.44 11.10
CA THR A 91 -14.82 -4.33 10.19
C THR A 91 -14.99 -5.80 10.58
N ASN A 92 -15.81 -6.09 11.60
CA ASN A 92 -15.98 -7.43 12.18
C ASN A 92 -14.63 -8.07 12.58
N GLY A 93 -13.69 -7.26 13.08
CA GLY A 93 -12.38 -7.73 13.52
C GLY A 93 -11.44 -8.12 12.38
N ARG A 94 -11.70 -7.68 11.14
CA ARG A 94 -10.86 -8.01 9.96
C ARG A 94 -9.39 -7.69 10.16
N PHE A 95 -9.06 -6.60 10.85
CA PHE A 95 -7.68 -6.19 11.08
C PHE A 95 -7.08 -6.74 12.39
N GLY A 96 -7.82 -7.59 13.09
CA GLY A 96 -7.38 -8.29 14.29
C GLY A 96 -7.29 -7.41 15.54
N GLY A 97 -6.63 -7.95 16.55
CA GLY A 97 -6.58 -7.34 17.88
C GLY A 97 -7.88 -7.52 18.66
N ASN A 98 -8.03 -6.73 19.72
CA ASN A 98 -9.15 -6.80 20.65
C ASN A 98 -10.38 -5.96 20.22
N GLU A 99 -10.34 -5.34 19.04
CA GLU A 99 -11.38 -4.44 18.55
C GLU A 99 -12.01 -4.97 17.26
N THR A 100 -13.29 -4.69 17.06
CA THR A 100 -14.04 -5.09 15.85
C THR A 100 -14.24 -3.94 14.87
N ALA A 101 -14.30 -2.71 15.39
CA ALA A 101 -14.35 -1.47 14.64
C ALA A 101 -12.98 -0.77 14.58
N VAL A 102 -12.82 0.11 13.60
CA VAL A 102 -11.62 0.92 13.40
C VAL A 102 -11.99 2.39 13.19
N SER A 103 -11.18 3.30 13.72
CA SER A 103 -11.44 4.75 13.73
C SER A 103 -10.17 5.59 13.53
N SER A 104 -9.01 4.94 13.54
CA SER A 104 -7.70 5.54 13.42
C SER A 104 -6.76 4.64 12.63
N CYS A 105 -5.66 5.19 12.10
CA CYS A 105 -4.59 4.40 11.49
C CYS A 105 -4.10 3.29 12.43
N GLN A 106 -4.02 3.60 13.72
CA GLN A 106 -3.54 2.71 14.78
C GLN A 106 -4.44 1.49 14.95
N ASP A 107 -5.76 1.60 14.76
CA ASP A 107 -6.67 0.46 14.98
C ASP A 107 -6.37 -0.70 14.00
N CYS A 108 -5.93 -0.41 12.77
CA CYS A 108 -5.51 -1.42 11.80
C CYS A 108 -4.01 -1.77 11.88
N HIS A 109 -3.14 -0.77 12.08
CA HIS A 109 -1.68 -0.93 11.97
C HIS A 109 -0.97 -1.19 13.30
N MET A 110 -1.67 -0.94 14.41
CA MET A 110 -1.23 -1.21 15.77
C MET A 110 -2.33 -1.93 16.56
N PRO A 111 -2.84 -3.07 16.05
CA PRO A 111 -4.02 -3.73 16.61
C PRO A 111 -3.83 -3.99 18.10
N LYS A 112 -4.86 -3.66 18.89
CA LYS A 112 -4.80 -3.72 20.35
C LYS A 112 -4.68 -5.15 20.84
N THR A 113 -3.93 -5.36 21.91
CA THR A 113 -3.77 -6.65 22.57
C THR A 113 -3.88 -6.51 24.09
N SER A 114 -4.11 -7.63 24.77
CA SER A 114 -4.16 -7.67 26.23
C SER A 114 -2.80 -7.99 26.82
N GLY A 115 -2.35 -7.23 27.80
CA GLY A 115 -1.09 -7.50 28.48
C GLY A 115 -0.60 -6.39 29.40
N VAL A 116 0.70 -6.42 29.69
CA VAL A 116 1.42 -5.41 30.48
C VAL A 116 2.52 -4.78 29.63
N ALA A 117 2.65 -3.45 29.69
CA ALA A 117 3.58 -2.70 28.84
C ALA A 117 4.98 -2.50 29.44
N ALA A 118 5.25 -3.03 30.63
CA ALA A 118 6.55 -2.91 31.30
C ALA A 118 6.87 -4.17 32.11
N GLY A 119 8.16 -4.47 32.28
CA GLY A 119 8.63 -5.61 33.08
C GLY A 119 8.94 -5.30 34.54
N PHE A 120 8.80 -4.04 34.97
CA PHE A 120 9.16 -3.55 36.30
C PHE A 120 8.09 -2.58 36.83
N GLY A 121 8.01 -2.42 38.15
CA GLY A 121 7.22 -1.35 38.78
C GLY A 121 5.72 -1.61 38.92
N ASN A 122 5.29 -2.88 39.00
CA ASN A 122 3.88 -3.30 39.08
C ASN A 122 3.05 -2.75 37.88
N PRO A 123 3.36 -3.20 36.66
CA PRO A 123 2.72 -2.68 35.45
C PRO A 123 1.22 -2.95 35.47
N GLN A 124 0.44 -1.97 35.01
CA GLN A 124 -1.00 -2.18 34.84
C GLN A 124 -1.26 -3.12 33.67
N PHE A 125 -2.13 -4.11 33.89
CA PHE A 125 -2.71 -4.91 32.83
C PHE A 125 -3.72 -4.06 32.06
N ARG A 126 -3.71 -4.15 30.74
CA ARG A 126 -4.63 -3.43 29.86
C ARG A 126 -5.06 -4.32 28.71
N ASP A 127 -6.28 -4.13 28.24
CA ASP A 127 -6.82 -4.80 27.04
C ASP A 127 -6.64 -3.96 25.76
N ASP A 128 -6.04 -2.77 25.89
CA ASP A 128 -5.90 -1.78 24.83
C ASP A 128 -4.44 -1.49 24.45
N LEU A 129 -3.52 -2.44 24.67
CA LEU A 129 -2.10 -2.22 24.34
C LEU A 129 -1.86 -2.23 22.83
N PRO A 130 -1.32 -1.15 22.25
CA PRO A 130 -1.09 -1.09 20.81
C PRO A 130 0.17 -1.88 20.45
N GLN A 131 0.04 -2.83 19.52
CA GLN A 131 1.16 -3.59 18.99
C GLN A 131 2.00 -2.72 18.04
N HIS A 132 3.33 -2.72 18.19
CA HIS A 132 4.23 -1.88 17.39
C HIS A 132 4.81 -2.65 16.20
N PHE A 133 3.95 -3.32 15.44
CA PHE A 133 4.37 -4.14 14.30
C PHE A 133 4.55 -3.31 13.03
N PHE A 134 3.70 -2.30 12.80
CA PHE A 134 3.79 -1.35 11.66
C PHE A 134 3.98 -2.02 10.29
N ASN A 135 3.39 -3.20 10.11
CA ASN A 135 3.47 -3.91 8.85
C ASN A 135 2.68 -3.17 7.76
N GLY A 136 3.13 -3.37 6.53
CA GLY A 136 2.43 -3.03 5.28
C GLY A 136 2.53 -4.23 4.33
N GLY A 137 2.68 -4.00 3.03
CA GLY A 137 2.78 -5.07 2.02
C GLY A 137 4.17 -5.68 1.82
N ASN A 138 5.21 -5.23 2.54
CA ASN A 138 6.60 -5.60 2.27
C ASN A 138 6.94 -7.00 2.80
N THR A 139 7.36 -7.90 1.90
CA THR A 139 7.68 -9.31 2.23
C THR A 139 9.13 -9.72 1.97
N TRP A 140 10.00 -8.82 1.51
CA TRP A 140 11.36 -9.19 1.10
C TRP A 140 12.48 -8.29 1.65
N VAL A 141 12.26 -6.98 1.83
CA VAL A 141 13.36 -6.06 2.19
C VAL A 141 13.97 -6.39 3.55
N LEU A 142 13.20 -6.89 4.51
CA LEU A 142 13.77 -7.31 5.81
C LEU A 142 14.73 -8.50 5.67
N LYS A 143 14.54 -9.38 4.68
CA LYS A 143 15.51 -10.43 4.34
C LYS A 143 16.79 -9.80 3.78
N ALA A 144 16.64 -8.84 2.87
CA ALA A 144 17.76 -8.12 2.26
C ALA A 144 18.61 -7.37 3.31
N VAL A 145 17.98 -6.61 4.21
CA VAL A 145 18.66 -5.90 5.31
C VAL A 145 19.39 -6.87 6.22
N ARG A 146 18.75 -7.99 6.60
CA ARG A 146 19.39 -9.02 7.43
C ARG A 146 20.55 -9.74 6.71
N SER A 147 20.52 -9.85 5.39
CA SER A 147 21.64 -10.42 4.61
C SER A 147 22.87 -9.50 4.63
N LEU A 148 22.64 -8.18 4.61
CA LEU A 148 23.71 -7.17 4.61
C LEU A 148 24.36 -6.96 5.99
N TYR A 149 23.57 -7.08 7.06
CA TYR A 149 24.00 -6.74 8.41
C TYR A 149 23.72 -7.87 9.39
N SER A 150 24.64 -8.09 10.33
CA SER A 150 24.48 -9.14 11.32
C SER A 150 23.23 -8.93 12.20
N ASP A 151 22.65 -10.03 12.70
CA ASP A 151 21.54 -9.98 13.66
C ASP A 151 21.88 -9.13 14.90
N GLY A 152 23.15 -9.04 15.30
CA GLY A 152 23.58 -8.22 16.45
C GLY A 152 23.55 -6.71 16.19
N GLU A 153 23.65 -6.29 14.93
CA GLU A 153 23.57 -4.88 14.52
C GLU A 153 22.11 -4.44 14.34
N THR A 154 21.29 -5.31 13.75
CA THR A 154 19.91 -4.99 13.37
C THR A 154 18.87 -5.44 14.38
N ASN A 155 19.21 -6.40 15.25
CA ASN A 155 18.28 -7.19 16.05
C ASN A 155 17.22 -7.95 15.21
N LEU A 156 17.47 -8.15 13.91
CA LEU A 156 16.60 -8.91 13.02
C LEU A 156 16.99 -10.39 13.06
N SER A 157 16.44 -11.15 13.99
CA SER A 157 16.56 -12.61 13.95
C SER A 157 15.77 -13.18 12.77
N ALA A 158 16.15 -14.36 12.28
CA ALA A 158 15.40 -15.06 11.22
C ALA A 158 13.91 -15.18 11.56
N GLN A 159 13.59 -15.60 12.79
CA GLN A 159 12.20 -15.71 13.26
C GLN A 159 11.47 -14.36 13.21
N SER A 160 12.10 -13.27 13.65
CA SER A 160 11.46 -11.95 13.63
C SER A 160 11.15 -11.44 12.22
N VAL A 161 12.02 -11.77 11.25
CA VAL A 161 11.80 -11.47 9.83
C VAL A 161 10.65 -12.31 9.28
N ASP A 162 10.63 -13.61 9.54
CA ASP A 162 9.56 -14.51 9.09
C ASP A 162 8.20 -14.12 9.70
N ASP A 163 8.16 -13.78 10.98
CA ASP A 163 6.96 -13.29 11.65
C ASP A 163 6.45 -11.98 11.03
N SER A 164 7.36 -11.08 10.67
CA SER A 164 7.02 -9.82 9.99
C SER A 164 6.44 -10.07 8.60
N ILE A 165 7.02 -10.99 7.84
CA ILE A 165 6.52 -11.39 6.52
C ILE A 165 5.14 -12.04 6.65
N ALA A 166 4.94 -12.91 7.64
CA ALA A 166 3.64 -13.52 7.89
C ALA A 166 2.56 -12.47 8.21
N ARG A 167 2.89 -11.45 9.02
CA ARG A 167 2.00 -10.32 9.28
C ARG A 167 1.72 -9.48 8.03
N ALA A 168 2.73 -9.21 7.20
CA ALA A 168 2.56 -8.49 5.93
C ALA A 168 1.61 -9.24 4.98
N LYS A 169 1.80 -10.56 4.81
CA LYS A 169 0.91 -11.41 4.00
C LYS A 169 -0.53 -11.42 4.54
N ASN A 170 -0.71 -11.48 5.86
CA ASN A 170 -2.04 -11.40 6.48
C ASN A 170 -2.68 -10.04 6.26
N MET A 171 -1.92 -8.96 6.36
CA MET A 171 -2.40 -7.62 6.12
C MET A 171 -2.86 -7.42 4.66
N LEU A 172 -2.10 -7.94 3.70
CA LEU A 172 -2.49 -7.95 2.29
C LEU A 172 -3.79 -8.71 2.04
N ARG A 173 -3.99 -9.87 2.70
CA ARG A 173 -5.24 -10.64 2.62
C ARG A 173 -6.44 -9.93 3.22
N ASN A 174 -6.20 -9.14 4.27
CA ASN A 174 -7.25 -8.35 4.91
C ASN A 174 -7.59 -7.07 4.13
N ALA A 175 -6.71 -6.61 3.23
CA ALA A 175 -6.86 -5.33 2.53
C ALA A 175 -7.88 -5.38 1.37
N ALA A 176 -8.21 -6.56 0.85
CA ALA A 176 -9.11 -6.71 -0.29
C ALA A 176 -10.08 -7.89 -0.14
N THR A 177 -11.26 -7.74 -0.72
CA THR A 177 -12.15 -8.88 -1.03
C THR A 177 -12.17 -9.09 -2.53
N LEU A 178 -12.06 -10.34 -2.97
CA LEU A 178 -12.16 -10.73 -4.38
C LEU A 178 -13.38 -11.60 -4.58
N GLU A 179 -14.22 -11.23 -5.55
CA GLU A 179 -15.36 -12.01 -5.99
C GLU A 179 -15.26 -12.23 -7.49
N SER A 180 -15.72 -13.40 -7.95
CA SER A 180 -15.91 -13.65 -9.36
C SER A 180 -17.20 -14.40 -9.62
N TRP A 181 -17.88 -14.05 -10.71
CA TRP A 181 -19.11 -14.71 -11.14
C TRP A 181 -19.23 -14.66 -12.66
N GLN A 182 -19.93 -15.63 -13.21
CA GLN A 182 -20.21 -15.67 -14.64
C GLN A 182 -21.49 -14.89 -14.94
N ASP A 183 -21.45 -14.06 -15.99
CA ASP A 183 -22.62 -13.41 -16.58
C ASP A 183 -22.63 -13.70 -18.09
N GLY A 184 -23.50 -14.61 -18.53
CA GLY A 184 -23.52 -15.08 -19.91
C GLY A 184 -22.17 -15.70 -20.35
N SER A 185 -21.53 -15.10 -21.34
CA SER A 185 -20.21 -15.48 -21.87
C SER A 185 -19.05 -14.72 -21.23
N GLU A 186 -19.30 -13.99 -20.16
CA GLU A 186 -18.31 -13.17 -19.47
C GLU A 186 -18.08 -13.67 -18.05
N LEU A 187 -16.85 -13.50 -17.57
CA LEU A 187 -16.46 -13.62 -16.18
C LEU A 187 -16.28 -12.21 -15.63
N MET A 188 -17.12 -11.87 -14.66
CA MET A 188 -17.00 -10.64 -13.88
C MET A 188 -16.06 -10.89 -12.72
N VAL A 189 -15.07 -10.01 -12.53
CA VAL A 189 -14.11 -10.08 -11.43
C VAL A 189 -14.15 -8.77 -10.67
N ARG A 190 -14.60 -8.80 -9.42
CA ARG A 190 -14.69 -7.62 -8.55
C ARG A 190 -13.62 -7.65 -7.47
N VAL A 191 -12.83 -6.59 -7.40
CA VAL A 191 -11.92 -6.30 -6.29
C VAL A 191 -12.52 -5.19 -5.44
N THR A 192 -12.79 -5.48 -4.17
CA THR A 192 -13.28 -4.50 -3.19
C THR A 192 -12.14 -4.04 -2.30
N ASN A 193 -11.96 -2.72 -2.18
CA ASN A 193 -11.03 -2.13 -1.22
C ASN A 193 -11.61 -2.17 0.19
N GLU A 194 -10.89 -2.80 1.11
CA GLU A 194 -11.29 -2.95 2.50
C GLU A 194 -10.53 -2.03 3.46
N THR A 195 -9.62 -1.22 2.91
CA THR A 195 -8.79 -0.26 3.63
C THR A 195 -9.44 1.13 3.66
N GLY A 196 -8.96 1.98 4.57
CA GLY A 196 -9.42 3.36 4.70
C GLY A 196 -8.80 4.34 3.71
N HIS A 197 -7.85 3.91 2.87
CA HIS A 197 -7.14 4.75 1.89
C HIS A 197 -7.20 4.06 0.51
N LYS A 198 -6.53 4.56 -0.53
CA LYS A 198 -6.47 3.83 -1.80
C LYS A 198 -5.81 2.46 -1.64
N LEU A 199 -6.12 1.55 -2.55
CA LEU A 199 -5.52 0.22 -2.60
C LEU A 199 -4.76 0.01 -3.93
N PRO A 200 -3.42 -0.06 -3.91
CA PRO A 200 -2.51 0.13 -2.77
C PRO A 200 -2.08 1.60 -2.57
N THR A 201 -2.20 2.15 -1.36
CA THR A 201 -1.71 3.51 -1.02
C THR A 201 -0.18 3.61 -0.93
N GLY A 202 0.34 4.82 -0.72
CA GLY A 202 1.73 5.12 -0.36
C GLY A 202 2.64 5.28 -1.58
N TYR A 203 3.91 4.92 -1.40
CA TYR A 203 4.97 5.01 -2.42
C TYR A 203 4.52 4.40 -3.77
N PRO A 204 4.46 5.22 -4.85
CA PRO A 204 3.90 4.82 -6.14
C PRO A 204 4.85 3.97 -7.00
N GLU A 205 6.15 4.25 -7.00
CA GLU A 205 7.08 3.63 -7.95
C GLU A 205 7.29 2.14 -7.65
N GLY A 206 7.09 1.31 -8.67
CA GLY A 206 7.27 -0.14 -8.58
C GLY A 206 6.23 -0.88 -7.75
N ARG A 207 5.28 -0.19 -7.09
CA ARG A 207 4.22 -0.81 -6.29
C ARG A 207 2.97 -1.01 -7.14
N ARG A 208 2.54 -2.26 -7.28
CA ARG A 208 1.41 -2.63 -8.14
C ARG A 208 0.59 -3.78 -7.60
N MET A 209 -0.69 -3.79 -7.96
CA MET A 209 -1.55 -4.96 -7.86
C MET A 209 -2.13 -5.30 -9.23
N TRP A 210 -2.46 -6.55 -9.48
CA TRP A 210 -3.14 -6.95 -10.71
C TRP A 210 -3.95 -8.22 -10.53
N LEU A 211 -4.82 -8.47 -11.50
CA LEU A 211 -5.56 -9.71 -11.61
C LEU A 211 -4.79 -10.71 -12.47
N ASN A 212 -4.56 -11.90 -11.93
CA ASN A 212 -4.17 -13.06 -12.71
C ASN A 212 -5.39 -13.97 -12.88
N VAL A 213 -5.80 -14.20 -14.12
CA VAL A 213 -6.99 -14.99 -14.45
C VAL A 213 -6.60 -16.14 -15.34
N ARG A 214 -6.84 -17.37 -14.87
CA ARG A 214 -6.55 -18.60 -15.60
C ARG A 214 -7.83 -19.34 -15.91
N PHE A 215 -7.98 -19.73 -17.17
CA PHE A 215 -9.12 -20.47 -17.69
C PHE A 215 -8.71 -21.90 -18.02
N TYR A 216 -9.46 -22.88 -17.54
CA TYR A 216 -9.17 -24.30 -17.71
C TYR A 216 -10.30 -25.02 -18.45
N GLY A 217 -9.92 -25.81 -19.46
CA GLY A 217 -10.81 -26.69 -20.21
C GLY A 217 -10.90 -28.09 -19.61
N ALA A 218 -11.36 -29.05 -20.42
CA ALA A 218 -11.46 -30.44 -20.00
C ALA A 218 -10.09 -31.00 -19.57
N GLY A 219 -10.06 -31.73 -18.45
CA GLY A 219 -8.85 -32.34 -17.90
C GLY A 219 -7.86 -31.33 -17.30
N ASP A 220 -8.34 -30.18 -16.82
CA ASP A 220 -7.53 -29.11 -16.20
C ASP A 220 -6.45 -28.51 -17.13
N VAL A 221 -6.68 -28.58 -18.45
CA VAL A 221 -5.79 -27.98 -19.45
C VAL A 221 -5.99 -26.47 -19.46
N LEU A 222 -4.91 -25.71 -19.26
CA LEU A 222 -4.92 -24.24 -19.37
C LEU A 222 -5.27 -23.83 -20.81
N VAL A 223 -6.33 -23.04 -20.96
CA VAL A 223 -6.84 -22.53 -22.24
C VAL A 223 -6.37 -21.09 -22.47
N ALA A 224 -6.42 -20.26 -21.43
CA ALA A 224 -5.96 -18.88 -21.49
C ALA A 224 -5.51 -18.42 -20.09
N GLU A 225 -4.58 -17.46 -20.07
CA GLU A 225 -4.12 -16.77 -18.87
C GLU A 225 -4.03 -15.27 -19.18
N HIS A 226 -4.53 -14.44 -18.26
CA HIS A 226 -4.36 -12.99 -18.25
C HIS A 226 -3.52 -12.58 -17.06
N GLY A 227 -2.69 -11.56 -17.19
CA GLY A 227 -1.84 -11.08 -16.10
C GLY A 227 -0.80 -12.11 -15.66
N HIS A 228 -0.22 -12.83 -16.63
CA HIS A 228 0.84 -13.81 -16.36
C HIS A 228 2.06 -13.12 -15.74
N TYR A 229 2.60 -13.72 -14.68
CA TYR A 229 3.86 -13.31 -14.09
C TYR A 229 4.86 -14.47 -14.21
N ASP A 230 6.02 -14.20 -14.81
CA ASP A 230 7.11 -15.16 -14.94
C ASP A 230 8.03 -15.06 -13.73
N ASP A 231 8.00 -16.05 -12.85
CA ASP A 231 8.81 -16.07 -11.62
C ASP A 231 10.33 -16.12 -11.89
N ALA A 232 10.75 -16.61 -13.06
CA ALA A 232 12.15 -16.70 -13.42
C ALA A 232 12.70 -15.35 -13.90
N THR A 233 11.94 -14.61 -14.70
CA THR A 233 12.39 -13.32 -15.27
C THR A 233 11.85 -12.10 -14.54
N ALA A 234 10.86 -12.29 -13.66
CA ALA A 234 10.06 -11.26 -12.98
C ALA A 234 9.27 -10.35 -13.92
N ASP A 235 8.96 -10.83 -15.12
CA ASP A 235 8.18 -10.08 -16.11
C ASP A 235 6.68 -10.28 -15.89
N LEU A 236 5.93 -9.16 -15.90
CA LEU A 236 4.47 -9.14 -15.83
C LEU A 236 3.90 -8.84 -17.22
N THR A 237 2.98 -9.69 -17.68
CA THR A 237 2.13 -9.35 -18.83
C THR A 237 1.06 -8.36 -18.37
N THR A 238 1.14 -7.12 -18.84
CA THR A 238 0.24 -6.03 -18.42
C THR A 238 -0.86 -5.72 -19.43
N GLY A 239 -0.65 -6.04 -20.71
CA GLY A 239 -1.54 -5.63 -21.80
C GLY A 239 -2.89 -6.35 -21.88
N ASP A 240 -3.07 -7.42 -21.11
CA ASP A 240 -4.28 -8.26 -21.09
C ASP A 240 -5.00 -8.28 -19.74
N THR A 241 -4.53 -7.48 -18.78
CA THR A 241 -5.09 -7.39 -17.43
C THR A 241 -5.10 -5.95 -16.91
N VAL A 242 -5.80 -5.74 -15.80
CA VAL A 242 -5.77 -4.46 -15.10
C VAL A 242 -4.63 -4.48 -14.08
N VAL A 243 -3.73 -3.49 -14.19
CA VAL A 243 -2.71 -3.20 -13.19
C VAL A 243 -3.12 -1.94 -12.43
N PHE A 244 -3.40 -2.10 -11.14
CA PHE A 244 -3.72 -1.02 -10.20
C PHE A 244 -2.42 -0.45 -9.62
N GLU A 245 -2.11 0.77 -10.02
CA GLU A 245 -0.87 1.46 -9.66
C GLU A 245 -1.03 2.99 -9.84
N ALA A 246 -0.05 3.73 -9.34
CA ALA A 246 0.14 5.13 -9.70
C ALA A 246 1.48 5.28 -10.43
N GLN A 247 1.47 6.02 -11.54
CA GLN A 247 2.65 6.33 -12.32
C GLN A 247 2.93 7.82 -12.24
N LEU A 248 4.11 8.15 -11.73
CA LEU A 248 4.63 9.51 -11.70
C LEU A 248 5.55 9.75 -12.89
N GLY A 249 5.77 11.02 -13.22
CA GLY A 249 6.67 11.38 -14.30
C GLY A 249 7.05 12.85 -14.35
N LEU A 250 7.74 13.16 -15.44
CA LEU A 250 8.13 14.52 -15.82
C LEU A 250 7.18 15.02 -16.90
N ASP A 251 6.64 16.23 -16.72
CA ASP A 251 6.03 16.95 -17.84
C ASP A 251 7.10 17.62 -18.73
N ASP A 252 6.67 18.31 -19.79
CA ASP A 252 7.56 19.00 -20.71
C ASP A 252 8.42 20.07 -20.02
N TYR A 253 7.91 20.71 -18.97
CA TYR A 253 8.65 21.70 -18.20
C TYR A 253 9.82 21.04 -17.46
N MET A 254 9.58 19.96 -16.71
CA MET A 254 10.62 19.26 -15.97
C MET A 254 11.61 18.51 -16.88
N ALA A 255 11.15 17.99 -18.01
CA ALA A 255 12.02 17.46 -19.06
C ALA A 255 13.02 18.55 -19.53
N ALA A 256 12.55 19.77 -19.77
CA ALA A 256 13.42 20.89 -20.14
C ALA A 256 14.39 21.32 -19.02
N GLN A 257 13.97 21.25 -17.75
CA GLN A 257 14.84 21.59 -16.61
C GLN A 257 15.96 20.57 -16.36
N THR A 258 15.67 19.29 -16.57
CA THR A 258 16.56 18.17 -16.21
C THR A 258 17.37 17.64 -17.39
N GLY A 259 16.92 17.89 -18.63
CA GLY A 259 17.44 17.25 -19.83
C GLY A 259 17.01 15.80 -20.01
N LEU A 260 16.10 15.31 -19.16
CA LEU A 260 15.49 13.99 -19.28
C LEU A 260 14.26 14.03 -20.22
N GLN A 261 13.78 12.87 -20.63
CA GLN A 261 12.59 12.76 -21.46
C GLN A 261 11.32 12.98 -20.62
N ALA A 262 10.33 13.70 -21.17
CA ALA A 262 8.99 13.78 -20.61
C ALA A 262 8.30 12.40 -20.64
N GLY A 263 7.51 12.10 -19.62
CA GLY A 263 6.84 10.81 -19.44
C GLY A 263 7.19 10.13 -18.12
N GLU A 264 6.91 8.83 -18.05
CA GLU A 264 7.07 8.03 -16.83
C GLU A 264 8.53 8.02 -16.39
N SER A 265 8.75 8.17 -15.09
CA SER A 265 10.08 8.12 -14.50
C SER A 265 10.06 7.63 -13.07
N PHE A 266 11.12 6.93 -12.69
CA PHE A 266 11.39 6.53 -11.30
C PHE A 266 12.36 7.50 -10.59
N HIS A 267 12.56 8.70 -11.14
CA HIS A 267 13.23 9.79 -10.44
C HIS A 267 12.26 10.47 -9.46
N PHE A 268 11.90 9.78 -8.39
CA PHE A 268 10.91 10.17 -7.38
C PHE A 268 10.92 11.67 -7.00
N VAL A 269 12.12 12.22 -6.79
CA VAL A 269 12.32 13.62 -6.35
C VAL A 269 12.15 14.62 -7.50
N LEU A 270 12.29 14.21 -8.76
CA LEU A 270 12.17 15.07 -9.94
C LEU A 270 10.77 15.04 -10.55
N ASN A 271 9.98 14.00 -10.27
CA ASN A 271 8.62 13.88 -10.79
C ASN A 271 7.75 15.05 -10.32
N ASN A 272 7.00 15.64 -11.26
CA ASN A 272 6.13 16.79 -11.02
C ASN A 272 4.70 16.60 -11.56
N THR A 273 4.38 15.39 -12.03
CA THR A 273 3.04 15.06 -12.50
C THR A 273 2.70 13.59 -12.21
N TYR A 274 1.41 13.34 -11.93
CA TYR A 274 0.84 11.99 -12.03
C TYR A 274 0.43 11.77 -13.47
N LEU A 275 0.91 10.70 -14.11
CA LEU A 275 0.50 10.32 -15.45
C LEU A 275 -0.75 9.44 -15.41
N LYS A 276 -0.82 8.58 -14.38
CA LYS A 276 -1.88 7.60 -14.12
C LYS A 276 -2.01 7.40 -12.62
N ASP A 277 -3.23 7.27 -12.13
CA ASP A 277 -3.56 6.68 -10.83
C ASP A 277 -4.94 6.04 -10.91
N ASN A 278 -4.96 4.72 -11.08
CA ASN A 278 -6.18 3.92 -11.14
C ASN A 278 -6.38 3.06 -9.88
N ARG A 279 -5.69 3.38 -8.78
CA ARG A 279 -5.80 2.61 -7.54
C ARG A 279 -7.19 2.77 -6.93
N ILE A 280 -7.72 1.68 -6.39
CA ILE A 280 -9.12 1.61 -5.96
C ILE A 280 -9.31 2.50 -4.71
N PRO A 281 -10.20 3.50 -4.72
CA PRO A 281 -10.41 4.38 -3.57
C PRO A 281 -11.17 3.67 -2.43
N PRO A 282 -11.16 4.21 -1.19
CA PRO A 282 -11.85 3.63 -0.05
C PRO A 282 -13.35 3.98 -0.01
N ARG A 283 -14.08 3.31 0.88
CA ARG A 283 -15.48 3.67 1.19
C ARG A 283 -15.60 5.14 1.58
N GLY A 284 -16.65 5.79 1.08
CA GLY A 284 -16.90 7.22 1.32
C GLY A 284 -16.15 8.15 0.37
N TYR A 285 -15.39 7.63 -0.59
CA TYR A 285 -14.76 8.40 -1.66
C TYR A 285 -15.77 9.29 -2.40
N THR A 286 -15.34 10.52 -2.67
CA THR A 286 -15.95 11.42 -3.65
C THR A 286 -14.85 12.08 -4.45
N PHE A 287 -15.06 12.30 -5.75
CA PHE A 287 -14.05 12.89 -6.62
C PHE A 287 -13.59 14.26 -6.12
N ASP A 288 -14.53 15.16 -5.79
CA ASP A 288 -14.21 16.54 -5.38
C ASP A 288 -13.35 16.59 -4.11
N ALA A 289 -13.67 15.77 -3.10
CA ALA A 289 -12.88 15.73 -1.86
C ALA A 289 -11.44 15.23 -2.12
N TYR A 290 -11.29 14.23 -3.00
CA TYR A 290 -9.98 13.69 -3.36
C TYR A 290 -9.18 14.65 -4.24
N ALA A 291 -9.84 15.33 -5.19
CA ALA A 291 -9.22 16.37 -6.01
C ALA A 291 -8.71 17.54 -5.15
N ALA A 292 -9.48 17.95 -4.14
CA ALA A 292 -9.11 19.04 -3.23
C ALA A 292 -7.82 18.77 -2.44
N VAL A 293 -7.49 17.51 -2.18
CA VAL A 293 -6.28 17.11 -1.44
C VAL A 293 -5.15 16.56 -2.33
N GLY A 294 -5.30 16.67 -3.66
CA GLY A 294 -4.30 16.17 -4.61
C GLY A 294 -4.22 14.65 -4.68
N ALA A 295 -5.33 13.96 -4.39
CA ALA A 295 -5.45 12.50 -4.40
C ALA A 295 -6.45 11.99 -5.44
N ALA A 296 -6.92 12.80 -6.40
CA ALA A 296 -7.86 12.33 -7.42
C ALA A 296 -7.30 11.14 -8.23
N PRO A 297 -8.14 10.17 -8.63
CA PRO A 297 -7.80 9.26 -9.73
C PRO A 297 -7.37 10.07 -10.96
N THR A 298 -6.39 9.56 -11.69
CA THR A 298 -5.72 10.31 -12.77
C THR A 298 -5.59 9.45 -14.00
N SER A 299 -5.90 10.01 -15.17
CA SER A 299 -5.62 9.41 -16.47
C SER A 299 -5.09 10.47 -17.44
N ASN A 300 -4.13 10.10 -18.30
CA ASN A 300 -3.52 11.01 -19.28
C ASN A 300 -3.04 12.33 -18.65
N SER A 301 -2.42 12.22 -17.48
CA SER A 301 -1.91 13.35 -16.71
C SER A 301 -2.96 14.36 -16.23
N GLN A 302 -4.23 13.96 -16.11
CA GLN A 302 -5.32 14.81 -15.64
C GLN A 302 -6.20 14.07 -14.61
N PRO A 303 -6.71 14.75 -13.57
CA PRO A 303 -7.73 14.20 -12.69
C PRO A 303 -8.93 13.69 -13.50
N ASP A 304 -9.29 12.43 -13.31
CA ASP A 304 -10.29 11.74 -14.12
C ASP A 304 -11.46 11.21 -13.26
N PRO A 305 -12.60 11.91 -13.25
CA PRO A 305 -13.79 11.48 -12.49
C PRO A 305 -14.48 10.26 -13.10
N THR A 306 -14.09 9.82 -14.30
CA THR A 306 -14.71 8.67 -14.97
C THR A 306 -14.14 7.32 -14.54
N LEU A 307 -12.97 7.30 -13.88
CA LEU A 307 -12.36 6.08 -13.36
C LEU A 307 -13.19 5.45 -12.23
N TYR A 308 -13.76 6.27 -11.35
CA TYR A 308 -14.56 5.83 -10.22
C TYR A 308 -15.70 6.80 -9.95
N ALA A 309 -16.92 6.29 -9.85
CA ALA A 309 -18.07 7.07 -9.38
C ALA A 309 -17.95 7.38 -7.89
N ASP A 310 -18.63 8.43 -7.42
CA ASP A 310 -18.73 8.72 -5.99
C ASP A 310 -19.31 7.52 -5.22
N GLY A 311 -18.67 7.17 -4.10
CA GLY A 311 -19.00 6.01 -3.30
C GLY A 311 -18.55 4.67 -3.88
N GLN A 312 -17.92 4.64 -5.06
CA GLN A 312 -17.31 3.42 -5.60
C GLN A 312 -16.00 3.14 -4.86
N TYR A 313 -15.91 1.96 -4.22
CA TYR A 313 -14.71 1.49 -3.49
C TYR A 313 -14.28 0.10 -3.98
N TRP A 314 -14.63 -0.21 -5.22
CA TRP A 314 -14.32 -1.46 -5.90
C TRP A 314 -14.03 -1.20 -7.37
N ASP A 315 -13.32 -2.12 -8.00
CA ASP A 315 -13.20 -2.22 -9.45
C ASP A 315 -13.85 -3.53 -9.93
N THR A 316 -14.39 -3.54 -11.14
CA THR A 316 -14.93 -4.75 -11.76
C THR A 316 -14.40 -4.89 -13.17
N THR A 317 -13.49 -5.84 -13.35
CA THR A 317 -12.94 -6.20 -14.66
C THR A 317 -13.77 -7.32 -15.29
N VAL A 318 -14.03 -7.22 -16.59
CA VAL A 318 -14.78 -8.21 -17.36
C VAL A 318 -13.82 -8.98 -18.27
N TYR A 319 -13.89 -10.31 -18.23
CA TYR A 319 -13.12 -11.20 -19.10
C TYR A 319 -14.06 -12.05 -19.94
N THR A 320 -13.85 -12.13 -21.25
CA THR A 320 -14.58 -13.06 -22.11
C THR A 320 -14.18 -14.49 -21.78
N LEU A 321 -15.15 -15.39 -21.55
CA LEU A 321 -14.89 -16.81 -21.35
C LEU A 321 -14.45 -17.47 -22.67
N PRO A 322 -13.24 -18.06 -22.73
CA PRO A 322 -12.83 -18.83 -23.90
C PRO A 322 -13.73 -20.04 -24.15
N ALA A 323 -13.85 -20.45 -25.42
CA ALA A 323 -14.63 -21.63 -25.79
C ALA A 323 -14.05 -22.91 -25.13
N GLY A 324 -14.92 -23.76 -24.59
CA GLY A 324 -14.53 -25.04 -23.99
C GLY A 324 -13.99 -24.94 -22.56
N VAL A 325 -14.03 -23.75 -21.94
CA VAL A 325 -13.68 -23.56 -20.53
C VAL A 325 -14.72 -24.22 -19.63
N THR A 326 -14.23 -24.94 -18.63
CA THR A 326 -15.04 -25.65 -17.63
C THR A 326 -14.80 -25.14 -16.22
N ALA A 327 -13.63 -24.54 -15.95
CA ALA A 327 -13.27 -23.98 -14.67
C ALA A 327 -12.26 -22.84 -14.82
N GLY A 328 -12.00 -22.10 -13.75
CA GLY A 328 -10.99 -21.05 -13.75
C GLY A 328 -10.58 -20.61 -12.36
N SER A 329 -9.39 -19.99 -12.27
CA SER A 329 -8.87 -19.37 -11.05
C SER A 329 -8.62 -17.90 -11.27
N VAL A 330 -9.01 -17.07 -10.32
CA VAL A 330 -8.76 -15.64 -10.29
C VAL A 330 -7.94 -15.35 -9.04
N ARG A 331 -6.83 -14.63 -9.19
CA ARG A 331 -5.97 -14.20 -8.09
C ARG A 331 -5.77 -12.70 -8.18
N LEU A 332 -5.92 -12.00 -7.06
CA LEU A 332 -5.42 -10.64 -6.87
C LEU A 332 -4.01 -10.75 -6.31
N LEU A 333 -3.03 -10.27 -7.06
CA LEU A 333 -1.61 -10.30 -6.72
C LEU A 333 -1.13 -8.88 -6.36
N TYR A 334 -0.18 -8.79 -5.43
CA TYR A 334 0.48 -7.55 -5.02
C TYR A 334 2.00 -7.70 -5.09
N GLN A 335 2.68 -6.65 -5.56
CA GLN A 335 4.14 -6.55 -5.58
C GLN A 335 4.58 -5.21 -4.97
N THR A 336 5.57 -5.26 -4.07
CA THR A 336 6.11 -4.05 -3.42
C THR A 336 7.09 -3.31 -4.33
N THR A 337 7.94 -4.07 -5.02
CA THR A 337 8.98 -3.54 -5.92
C THR A 337 8.97 -4.33 -7.21
N SER A 338 8.70 -3.65 -8.32
CA SER A 338 8.74 -4.25 -9.66
C SER A 338 10.17 -4.39 -10.18
N LYS A 339 10.35 -5.25 -11.19
CA LYS A 339 11.64 -5.42 -11.88
C LYS A 339 12.12 -4.10 -12.48
N GLU A 340 11.23 -3.39 -13.16
CA GLU A 340 11.55 -2.14 -13.87
C GLU A 340 12.10 -1.09 -12.89
N TYR A 341 11.56 -1.02 -11.67
CA TYR A 341 12.07 -0.13 -10.64
C TYR A 341 13.45 -0.53 -10.13
N VAL A 342 13.68 -1.82 -9.87
CA VAL A 342 14.97 -2.33 -9.38
C VAL A 342 16.07 -2.16 -10.45
N GLU A 343 15.78 -2.48 -11.71
CA GLU A 343 16.70 -2.28 -12.83
C GLU A 343 17.00 -0.81 -13.05
N PHE A 344 15.99 0.06 -12.94
CA PHE A 344 16.21 1.50 -13.03
C PHE A 344 17.17 2.01 -11.96
N LEU A 345 17.00 1.59 -10.69
CA LEU A 345 17.90 2.00 -9.60
C LEU A 345 19.32 1.46 -9.78
N ARG A 346 19.47 0.25 -10.34
CA ARG A 346 20.78 -0.30 -10.73
C ARG A 346 21.44 0.56 -11.79
N ASP A 347 20.72 0.85 -12.87
CA ASP A 347 21.27 1.49 -14.07
C ASP A 347 21.49 3.00 -13.89
N ASN A 348 20.77 3.64 -12.97
CA ASN A 348 20.85 5.07 -12.69
C ASN A 348 21.56 5.40 -11.36
N ASN A 349 22.37 4.50 -10.82
CA ASN A 349 23.15 4.77 -9.61
C ASN A 349 24.16 5.93 -9.85
N PRO A 350 24.01 7.10 -9.19
CA PRO A 350 24.87 8.26 -9.44
C PRO A 350 26.26 8.11 -8.78
N TYR A 351 26.43 7.11 -7.91
CA TYR A 351 27.67 6.85 -7.17
C TYR A 351 28.21 5.46 -7.49
N PRO A 352 28.87 5.27 -8.65
CA PRO A 352 29.33 3.95 -9.10
C PRO A 352 30.27 3.28 -8.09
N ASP A 353 31.06 4.06 -7.35
CA ASP A 353 31.98 3.54 -6.33
C ASP A 353 31.28 2.86 -5.14
N TYR A 354 30.03 3.23 -4.85
CA TYR A 354 29.25 2.67 -3.74
C TYR A 354 28.32 1.53 -4.18
N ASN A 355 28.17 1.32 -5.49
CA ASN A 355 27.43 0.24 -6.15
C ASN A 355 26.06 -0.15 -5.53
N ASN A 356 25.38 0.78 -4.84
CA ASN A 356 24.16 0.50 -4.08
C ASN A 356 23.03 -0.05 -4.97
N GLY A 357 22.95 0.41 -6.23
CA GLY A 357 21.98 -0.09 -7.19
C GLY A 357 22.21 -1.56 -7.55
N GLN A 358 23.47 -1.99 -7.74
CA GLN A 358 23.79 -3.39 -7.97
C GLN A 358 23.58 -4.23 -6.71
N ILE A 359 23.96 -3.71 -5.53
CA ILE A 359 23.71 -4.40 -4.25
C ILE A 359 22.20 -4.67 -4.09
N LEU A 360 21.36 -3.68 -4.38
CA LEU A 360 19.91 -3.86 -4.36
C LEU A 360 19.44 -4.92 -5.37
N TYR A 361 19.96 -4.86 -6.61
CA TYR A 361 19.62 -5.83 -7.66
C TYR A 361 20.00 -7.27 -7.25
N ASP A 362 21.20 -7.47 -6.72
CA ASP A 362 21.70 -8.79 -6.30
C ASP A 362 20.85 -9.34 -5.14
N LEU A 363 20.49 -8.51 -4.16
CA LEU A 363 19.61 -8.90 -3.06
C LEU A 363 18.19 -9.20 -3.55
N TRP A 364 17.67 -8.41 -4.48
CA TRP A 364 16.37 -8.67 -5.10
C TRP A 364 16.38 -10.01 -5.83
N GLU A 365 17.43 -10.32 -6.60
CA GLU A 365 17.60 -11.62 -7.26
C GLU A 365 17.74 -12.77 -6.25
N GLU A 366 18.56 -12.62 -5.21
CA GLU A 366 18.75 -13.59 -4.14
C GLU A 366 17.44 -13.94 -3.42
N PHE A 367 16.61 -12.94 -3.13
CA PHE A 367 15.37 -13.10 -2.37
C PHE A 367 14.12 -13.28 -3.25
N GLY A 368 14.28 -13.84 -4.45
CA GLY A 368 13.17 -14.30 -5.28
C GLY A 368 12.44 -13.19 -6.02
N LYS A 369 13.15 -12.11 -6.35
CA LYS A 369 12.70 -11.04 -7.25
C LYS A 369 11.39 -10.36 -6.82
N ASN A 370 11.16 -10.28 -5.50
CA ASN A 370 9.88 -9.93 -4.91
C ASN A 370 8.70 -10.63 -5.61
N GLU A 371 8.72 -11.97 -5.57
CA GLU A 371 7.59 -12.81 -6.00
C GLU A 371 6.26 -12.22 -5.49
N PRO A 372 5.24 -12.12 -6.34
CA PRO A 372 3.99 -11.45 -5.99
C PRO A 372 3.23 -12.20 -4.90
N GLU A 373 2.68 -11.45 -3.95
CA GLU A 373 1.89 -12.01 -2.87
C GLU A 373 0.42 -12.12 -3.27
N ILE A 374 -0.20 -13.28 -3.01
CA ILE A 374 -1.64 -13.46 -3.21
C ILE A 374 -2.39 -12.73 -2.09
N MET A 375 -3.13 -11.69 -2.46
CA MET A 375 -4.05 -10.99 -1.57
C MET A 375 -5.35 -11.78 -1.40
N ALA A 376 -5.94 -12.20 -2.51
CA ALA A 376 -7.20 -12.94 -2.51
C ALA A 376 -7.28 -13.84 -3.74
N GLN A 377 -8.08 -14.91 -3.64
CA GLN A 377 -8.30 -15.84 -4.73
C GLN A 377 -9.75 -16.31 -4.77
N ALA A 378 -10.27 -16.50 -5.98
CA ALA A 378 -11.59 -17.06 -6.24
C ALA A 378 -11.47 -18.08 -7.38
N GLY A 379 -12.41 -19.03 -7.44
CA GLY A 379 -12.48 -19.99 -8.53
C GLY A 379 -13.91 -20.26 -8.94
N PHE A 380 -14.11 -20.70 -10.17
CA PHE A 380 -15.41 -21.12 -10.69
C PHE A 380 -15.28 -22.44 -11.42
N GLY A 381 -16.41 -23.15 -11.60
CA GLY A 381 -16.46 -24.42 -12.31
C GLY A 381 -15.89 -25.64 -11.56
N TYR A 382 -15.22 -25.43 -10.42
CA TYR A 382 -14.80 -26.52 -9.54
C TYR A 382 -15.96 -26.98 -8.64
N GLN A 383 -16.25 -28.28 -8.65
CA GLN A 383 -17.11 -28.88 -7.62
C GLN A 383 -16.33 -29.00 -6.31
N VAL A 384 -16.64 -28.14 -5.34
CA VAL A 384 -16.08 -28.26 -4.00
C VAL A 384 -16.80 -29.39 -3.27
N TYR A 385 -16.18 -30.57 -3.25
CA TYR A 385 -16.59 -31.63 -2.33
C TYR A 385 -16.08 -31.28 -0.93
N LEU A 386 -16.87 -30.53 -0.16
CA LEU A 386 -16.60 -30.38 1.27
C LEU A 386 -16.85 -31.75 1.93
N PRO A 387 -15.86 -32.38 2.57
CA PRO A 387 -16.15 -33.53 3.41
C PRO A 387 -17.10 -33.07 4.51
N ILE A 388 -18.26 -33.73 4.61
CA ILE A 388 -19.15 -33.54 5.75
C ILE A 388 -18.40 -34.10 6.96
N VAL A 389 -17.72 -33.23 7.70
CA VAL A 389 -17.22 -33.57 9.03
C VAL A 389 -18.43 -33.54 9.97
N GLN A 390 -19.18 -34.64 10.03
CA GLN A 390 -20.05 -34.89 11.18
C GLN A 390 -19.13 -35.04 12.39
N ARG A 391 -19.04 -33.99 13.22
CA ARG A 391 -18.42 -34.13 14.55
C ARG A 391 -19.29 -35.09 15.37
N PRO A 392 -18.72 -36.13 16.00
CA PRO A 392 -19.47 -37.05 16.86
C PRO A 392 -20.03 -36.37 18.10
#